data_AF-A0A2E5MVR1-F1
#
_entry.id   AF-A0A2E5MVR1-F1
#
_cell.length_a   1.000
_cell.length_b   1.000
_cell.length_c   1.000
_cell.angle_alpha   90.00
_cell.angle_beta   90.00
_cell.angle_gamma   90.00
#
_symmetry.space_group_name_H-M   'P 1'
#
loop_
_entity.id
_entity.type
_entity.pdbx_description
1 polymer ?
#
loop_
_entity_poly.entity_id
_entity_poly.type
_entity_poly.pdbx_seq_one_letter_code
_entity_poly.pdbx_strand_id
1 'polypeptide(L)'
;MKFFSYFFLTFFLNFSLHAEKVSAGYVAKWDTIPLSALDYKINHNISCQSFEATLQKGKTEMPHILPFKIINKTLINFLNGYKIMNNNKNQDFIDKIDTVVIWPNYEQSNWYILMGSESCFVSWIEIQPDNLDAIIHAGKKL
;
A
#
# COMPACT_ATOMS: atom_id res chain seq x y z
N MET A 1 4.71 -39.14 -44.60
CA MET A 1 5.28 -39.01 -43.25
C MET A 1 6.01 -37.69 -43.13
N LYS A 2 5.69 -36.93 -42.07
CA LYS A 2 6.55 -35.94 -41.41
C LYS A 2 6.93 -34.65 -42.18
N PHE A 3 5.94 -33.84 -42.60
CA PHE A 3 6.20 -32.42 -42.92
C PHE A 3 5.09 -31.45 -42.50
N PHE A 4 4.29 -31.81 -41.49
CA PHE A 4 3.15 -31.00 -41.02
C PHE A 4 3.11 -30.76 -39.50
N SER A 5 4.24 -30.90 -38.78
CA SER A 5 4.24 -30.90 -37.31
C SER A 5 5.17 -29.90 -36.65
N TYR A 6 5.65 -28.87 -37.36
CA TYR A 6 6.57 -27.87 -36.78
C TYR A 6 6.06 -26.43 -36.83
N PHE A 7 4.77 -26.20 -37.14
CA PHE A 7 4.19 -24.85 -37.12
C PHE A 7 3.19 -24.63 -35.96
N PHE A 8 2.83 -25.67 -35.21
CA PHE A 8 1.84 -25.58 -34.14
C PHE A 8 2.42 -25.46 -32.73
N LEU A 9 3.75 -25.62 -32.56
CA LEU A 9 4.38 -25.60 -31.23
C LEU A 9 5.03 -24.27 -30.85
N THR A 10 4.96 -23.24 -31.70
CA THR A 10 5.44 -21.88 -31.38
C THR A 10 4.31 -20.92 -31.03
N PHE A 11 3.03 -21.32 -31.20
CA PHE A 11 1.89 -20.44 -30.97
C PHE A 11 1.46 -20.33 -29.49
N PHE A 12 1.95 -21.21 -28.62
CA PHE A 12 1.54 -21.26 -27.20
C PHE A 12 2.53 -20.67 -26.20
N LEU A 13 3.67 -20.15 -26.64
CA LEU A 13 4.65 -19.50 -25.74
C LEU A 13 4.44 -17.99 -25.57
N ASN A 14 3.38 -17.42 -26.16
CA ASN A 14 2.99 -16.03 -25.96
C ASN A 14 1.77 -15.88 -25.04
N PHE A 15 1.62 -16.75 -24.05
CA PHE A 15 0.90 -16.34 -22.84
C PHE A 15 1.77 -15.33 -22.12
N SER A 16 1.65 -14.11 -22.61
CA SER A 16 2.10 -12.90 -21.96
C SER A 16 1.45 -12.91 -20.58
N LEU A 17 2.21 -13.31 -19.56
CA LEU A 17 1.97 -12.88 -18.19
C LEU A 17 2.13 -11.36 -18.22
N HIS A 18 1.06 -10.65 -18.61
CA HIS A 18 0.89 -9.27 -18.23
C HIS A 18 0.70 -9.30 -16.72
N ALA A 19 1.80 -9.35 -15.98
CA ALA A 19 1.86 -8.58 -14.76
C ALA A 19 1.64 -7.15 -15.23
N GLU A 20 0.40 -6.66 -15.13
CA GLU A 20 0.10 -5.25 -15.35
C GLU A 20 1.10 -4.49 -14.48
N LYS A 21 2.03 -3.82 -15.16
CA LYS A 21 3.02 -2.96 -14.53
C LYS A 21 2.22 -1.96 -13.73
N VAL A 22 2.14 -2.15 -12.41
CA VAL A 22 1.28 -1.34 -11.54
C VAL A 22 1.70 0.10 -11.72
N SER A 23 0.91 0.86 -12.49
CA SER A 23 1.39 2.15 -12.96
C SER A 23 1.49 3.10 -11.77
N ALA A 24 2.56 3.88 -11.71
CA ALA A 24 2.72 4.98 -10.76
C ALA A 24 1.49 5.94 -10.75
N GLY A 25 0.60 5.86 -11.75
CA GLY A 25 -0.66 6.58 -11.83
C GLY A 25 -1.64 6.31 -10.69
N TYR A 26 -1.54 5.19 -9.94
CA TYR A 26 -2.43 4.97 -8.78
C TYR A 26 -2.15 5.96 -7.65
N VAL A 27 -0.88 6.12 -7.26
CA VAL A 27 -0.48 7.06 -6.20
C VAL A 27 -0.83 8.49 -6.60
N ALA A 28 -0.70 8.83 -7.89
CA ALA A 28 -1.02 10.16 -8.40
C ALA A 28 -2.50 10.55 -8.31
N LYS A 29 -3.42 9.59 -8.09
CA LYS A 29 -4.85 9.86 -7.87
C LYS A 29 -5.16 10.35 -6.46
N TRP A 30 -4.22 10.23 -5.54
CA TRP A 30 -4.42 10.46 -4.12
C TRP A 30 -3.53 11.58 -3.60
N ASP A 31 -4.07 12.42 -2.73
CA ASP A 31 -3.26 13.37 -1.95
C ASP A 31 -2.22 12.63 -1.10
N THR A 32 -0.99 12.60 -1.59
CA THR A 32 0.14 11.91 -1.00
C THR A 32 1.40 12.75 -1.08
N ILE A 33 2.34 12.51 -0.16
CA ILE A 33 3.69 13.06 -0.21
C ILE A 33 4.72 11.94 -0.04
N PRO A 34 5.86 11.97 -0.75
CA PRO A 34 6.95 11.05 -0.49
C PRO A 34 7.41 11.16 0.97
N LEU A 35 7.82 10.04 1.58
CA LEU A 35 8.43 10.10 2.90
C LEU A 35 9.73 10.90 2.87
N SER A 36 9.91 11.76 3.86
CA SER A 36 11.10 12.54 4.09
C SER A 36 11.99 11.88 5.15
N ALA A 37 13.23 12.36 5.32
CA ALA A 37 14.13 11.88 6.37
C ALA A 37 13.53 12.02 7.79
N LEU A 38 12.64 13.01 8.00
CA LEU A 38 11.98 13.21 9.30
C LEU A 38 10.98 12.11 9.62
N ASP A 39 10.30 11.55 8.61
CA ASP A 39 9.33 10.46 8.80
C ASP A 39 10.00 9.16 9.28
N TYR A 40 11.32 9.04 9.15
CA TYR A 40 12.10 7.90 9.63
C TYR A 40 12.75 8.15 10.99
N LYS A 41 12.60 9.33 11.61
CA LYS A 41 13.28 9.66 12.87
C LYS A 41 12.59 8.98 14.05
N ILE A 42 13.22 7.95 14.61
CA ILE A 42 12.69 7.20 15.75
C ILE A 42 12.51 8.10 16.98
N ASN A 43 11.31 8.05 17.55
CA ASN A 43 11.05 8.54 18.89
C ASN A 43 11.40 7.44 19.90
N HIS A 44 12.38 7.69 20.78
CA HIS A 44 12.82 6.71 21.78
C HIS A 44 11.99 6.71 23.07
N ASN A 45 11.06 7.67 23.23
CA ASN A 45 10.26 7.85 24.43
C ASN A 45 8.84 7.27 24.26
N ILE A 46 8.71 6.09 23.65
CA ILE A 46 7.44 5.40 23.46
C ILE A 46 7.48 3.98 24.05
N SER A 47 6.33 3.48 24.50
CA SER A 47 6.20 2.15 25.14
C SER A 47 5.66 1.06 24.19
N CYS A 48 5.57 1.36 22.89
CA CYS A 48 5.01 0.52 21.84
C CYS A 48 6.07 0.20 20.78
N GLN A 49 5.73 -0.67 19.82
CA GLN A 49 6.58 -0.86 18.64
C GLN A 49 6.64 0.45 17.85
N SER A 50 7.84 0.96 17.54
CA SER A 50 8.01 2.21 16.78
C SER A 50 7.57 2.06 15.33
N PHE A 51 6.73 3.00 14.88
CA PHE A 51 6.33 3.14 13.48
C PHE A 51 7.54 3.51 12.61
N GLU A 52 8.36 4.46 13.04
CA GLU A 52 9.53 4.93 12.30
C GLU A 52 10.59 3.83 12.17
N ALA A 53 10.81 3.03 13.21
CA ALA A 53 11.69 1.86 13.13
C ALA A 53 11.17 0.82 12.12
N THR A 54 9.85 0.67 12.04
CA THR A 54 9.21 -0.21 11.05
C THR A 54 9.41 0.33 9.63
N LEU A 55 9.29 1.65 9.42
CA LEU A 55 9.61 2.30 8.15
C LEU A 55 11.10 2.16 7.77
N GLN A 56 12.02 2.31 8.73
CA GLN A 56 13.46 2.11 8.49
C GLN A 56 13.78 0.68 8.06
N LYS A 57 13.14 -0.31 8.70
CA LYS A 57 13.28 -1.72 8.32
C LYS A 57 12.80 -1.94 6.88
N GLY A 58 11.61 -1.46 6.53
CA GLY A 58 11.11 -1.53 5.16
C GLY A 58 12.06 -0.86 4.16
N LYS A 59 12.68 0.27 4.52
CA LYS A 59 13.61 0.98 3.63
C LYS A 59 14.91 0.19 3.41
N THR A 60 15.33 -0.56 4.41
CA THR A 60 16.50 -1.44 4.34
C THR A 60 16.22 -2.67 3.47
N GLU A 61 15.03 -3.26 3.61
CA GLU A 61 14.61 -4.44 2.84
C GLU A 61 14.27 -4.12 1.38
N MET A 62 13.71 -2.93 1.12
CA MET A 62 13.29 -2.47 -0.21
C MET A 62 13.83 -1.07 -0.53
N PRO A 63 15.16 -0.90 -0.69
CA PRO A 63 15.78 0.43 -0.81
C PRO A 63 15.38 1.19 -2.08
N HIS A 64 15.00 0.47 -3.13
CA HIS A 64 14.61 1.02 -4.43
C HIS A 64 13.17 1.53 -4.46
N ILE A 65 12.35 1.21 -3.46
CA ILE A 65 10.97 1.67 -3.36
C ILE A 65 10.92 3.07 -2.74
N LEU A 66 10.07 3.92 -3.32
CA LEU A 66 9.70 5.22 -2.77
C LEU A 66 8.33 5.09 -2.09
N PRO A 67 8.26 5.12 -0.74
CA PRO A 67 7.00 5.11 -0.02
C PRO A 67 6.37 6.50 0.07
N PHE A 68 5.05 6.54 0.23
CA PHE A 68 4.24 7.75 0.23
C PHE A 68 3.33 7.80 1.44
N LYS A 69 3.29 8.92 2.15
CA LYS A 69 2.32 9.20 3.21
C LYS A 69 1.03 9.74 2.59
N ILE A 70 -0.11 9.17 2.97
CA ILE A 70 -1.44 9.71 2.64
C ILE A 70 -1.71 10.92 3.52
N ILE A 71 -2.21 12.01 2.94
CA ILE A 71 -2.46 13.26 3.66
C ILE A 71 -3.87 13.81 3.37
N ASN A 72 -4.24 14.87 4.11
CA ASN A 72 -5.43 15.69 3.90
C ASN A 72 -6.73 14.86 3.81
N LYS A 73 -7.58 15.16 2.83
CA LYS A 73 -8.89 14.52 2.66
C LYS A 73 -8.77 13.05 2.28
N THR A 74 -7.71 12.66 1.57
CA THR A 74 -7.48 11.24 1.26
C THR A 74 -7.29 10.41 2.53
N LEU A 75 -6.57 10.93 3.53
CA LEU A 75 -6.38 10.24 4.81
C LEU A 75 -7.73 10.02 5.51
N ILE A 76 -8.54 11.07 5.62
CA ILE A 76 -9.88 11.00 6.23
C ILE A 76 -10.76 9.97 5.49
N ASN A 77 -10.76 10.04 4.16
CA ASN A 77 -11.52 9.10 3.33
C ASN A 77 -11.03 7.65 3.50
N PHE A 78 -9.72 7.43 3.58
CA PHE A 78 -9.15 6.11 3.83
C PHE A 78 -9.64 5.57 5.17
N LEU A 79 -9.52 6.34 6.26
CA LEU A 79 -9.94 5.91 7.60
C LEU A 79 -11.45 5.59 7.64
N ASN A 80 -12.29 6.44 7.05
CA ASN A 80 -13.74 6.20 6.98
C ASN A 80 -14.07 4.95 6.17
N GLY A 81 -13.45 4.79 5.01
CA GLY A 81 -13.63 3.61 4.16
C GLY A 81 -13.16 2.32 4.84
N TYR A 82 -12.04 2.38 5.55
CA TYR A 82 -11.46 1.25 6.26
C TYR A 82 -12.38 0.78 7.41
N LYS A 83 -13.05 1.71 8.12
CA LYS A 83 -14.08 1.37 9.11
C LYS A 83 -15.26 0.64 8.47
N ILE A 84 -15.78 1.17 7.36
CA ILE A 84 -16.92 0.57 6.64
C ILE A 84 -16.58 -0.87 6.22
N MET A 85 -15.40 -1.08 5.62
CA MET A 85 -14.99 -2.40 5.14
C MET A 85 -14.75 -3.41 6.27
N ASN A 86 -14.39 -2.93 7.46
CA ASN A 86 -14.29 -3.77 8.66
C ASN A 86 -15.62 -3.93 9.41
N ASN A 87 -16.76 -3.56 8.83
CA ASN A 87 -18.08 -3.59 9.47
C ASN A 87 -18.11 -2.86 10.82
N ASN A 88 -17.37 -1.74 10.93
CA ASN A 88 -17.17 -0.97 12.17
C ASN A 88 -16.59 -1.78 13.35
N LYS A 89 -16.05 -2.98 13.08
CA LYS A 89 -15.24 -3.70 14.08
C LYS A 89 -13.94 -2.94 14.26
N ASN A 90 -13.46 -2.88 15.50
CA ASN A 90 -12.22 -2.19 15.88
C ASN A 90 -12.26 -0.67 15.60
N GLN A 91 -13.43 -0.04 15.67
CA GLN A 91 -13.57 1.39 15.43
C GLN A 91 -12.67 2.23 16.35
N ASP A 92 -12.66 1.95 17.65
CA ASP A 92 -11.79 2.63 18.63
C ASP A 92 -10.29 2.52 18.30
N PHE A 93 -9.89 1.49 17.57
CA PHE A 93 -8.52 1.29 17.14
C PHE A 93 -8.23 2.05 15.84
N ILE A 94 -9.15 2.02 14.88
CA ILE A 94 -9.02 2.79 13.63
C ILE A 94 -9.05 4.30 13.91
N ASP A 95 -9.84 4.73 14.89
CA ASP A 95 -9.94 6.13 15.33
C ASP A 95 -8.62 6.69 15.88
N LYS A 96 -7.71 5.82 16.32
CA LYS A 96 -6.38 6.23 16.80
C LYS A 96 -5.38 6.42 15.66
N ILE A 97 -5.64 5.89 14.46
CA ILE A 97 -4.70 5.97 13.34
C ILE A 97 -4.61 7.42 12.88
N ASP A 98 -3.41 7.99 12.95
CA ASP A 98 -3.10 9.35 12.50
C ASP A 98 -2.23 9.37 11.24
N THR A 99 -1.59 8.25 10.92
CA THR A 99 -0.59 8.15 9.86
C THR A 99 -0.84 6.90 9.03
N VAL A 100 -0.90 7.07 7.71
CA VAL A 100 -1.02 5.97 6.76
C VAL A 100 0.04 6.13 5.67
N VAL A 101 0.87 5.10 5.51
CA VAL A 101 1.95 5.04 4.54
C VAL A 101 1.68 3.94 3.53
N ILE A 102 1.68 4.31 2.26
CA ILE A 102 1.65 3.40 1.13
C ILE A 102 3.09 3.01 0.81
N TRP A 103 3.38 1.72 0.87
CA TRP A 103 4.61 1.12 0.40
C TRP A 103 4.31 0.34 -0.89
N PRO A 104 4.47 0.97 -2.05
CA PRO A 104 4.14 0.31 -3.30
C PRO A 104 5.16 -0.79 -3.58
N ASN A 105 4.69 -2.00 -3.81
CA ASN A 105 5.51 -3.07 -4.38
C ASN A 105 5.17 -3.15 -5.86
N TYR A 106 6.06 -2.67 -6.74
CA TYR A 106 5.82 -2.68 -8.19
C TYR A 106 6.18 -4.02 -8.84
N GLU A 107 6.90 -4.88 -8.12
CA GLU A 107 7.26 -6.22 -8.59
C GLU A 107 6.15 -7.23 -8.30
N GLN A 108 5.29 -6.94 -7.32
CA GLN A 108 4.16 -7.77 -6.93
C GLN A 108 2.84 -7.02 -7.15
N SER A 109 1.72 -7.76 -7.10
CA SER A 109 0.39 -7.17 -7.26
C SER A 109 -0.12 -6.45 -6.01
N ASN A 110 0.39 -6.80 -4.83
CA ASN A 110 -0.05 -6.25 -3.55
C ASN A 110 0.91 -5.19 -3.02
N TRP A 111 0.36 -4.11 -2.49
CA TRP A 111 1.07 -3.05 -1.79
C TRP A 111 0.91 -3.22 -0.28
N TYR A 112 1.88 -2.74 0.49
CA TYR A 112 1.78 -2.70 1.95
C TYR A 112 1.28 -1.32 2.38
N ILE A 113 0.19 -1.30 3.13
CA ILE A 113 -0.36 -0.07 3.70
C ILE A 113 -0.12 -0.12 5.20
N LEU A 114 0.85 0.66 5.66
CA LEU A 114 1.25 0.72 7.05
C LEU A 114 0.48 1.82 7.78
N MET A 115 -0.02 1.51 8.96
CA MET A 115 -0.81 2.41 9.80
C MET A 115 -0.06 2.67 11.11
N GLY A 116 -0.06 3.94 11.52
CA GLY A 116 0.59 4.43 12.72
C GLY A 116 -0.30 5.36 13.52
N SER A 117 0.03 5.52 14.80
CA SER A 117 -0.64 6.40 15.76
C SER A 117 0.41 6.90 16.76
N GLU A 118 0.65 8.21 16.83
CA GLU A 118 1.58 8.82 17.80
C GLU A 118 2.95 8.12 17.87
N SER A 119 3.57 7.86 16.72
CA SER A 119 4.83 7.08 16.57
C SER A 119 4.74 5.58 16.93
N CYS A 120 3.57 5.07 17.33
CA CYS A 120 3.33 3.63 17.47
C CYS A 120 2.94 2.99 16.15
N PHE A 121 3.56 1.86 15.84
CA PHE A 121 3.08 0.96 14.80
C PHE A 121 1.76 0.34 15.25
N VAL A 122 0.75 0.46 14.39
CA VAL A 122 -0.60 -0.01 14.66
C VAL A 122 -0.81 -1.35 13.95
N SER A 123 -0.71 -1.35 12.62
CA SER A 123 -0.82 -2.55 11.80
C SER A 123 -0.35 -2.27 10.37
N TRP A 124 -0.29 -3.30 9.54
CA TRP A 124 -0.26 -3.15 8.09
C TRP A 124 -1.34 -4.03 7.45
N ILE A 125 -1.68 -3.72 6.21
CA ILE A 125 -2.46 -4.60 5.33
C ILE A 125 -1.75 -4.75 3.98
N GLU A 126 -1.88 -5.95 3.40
CA GLU A 126 -1.44 -6.24 2.04
C GLU A 126 -2.65 -6.19 1.12
N ILE A 127 -2.70 -5.21 0.22
CA ILE A 127 -3.85 -5.01 -0.66
C ILE A 127 -3.42 -4.58 -2.05
N GLN A 128 -4.21 -4.94 -3.05
CA GLN A 128 -4.05 -4.42 -4.40
C GLN A 128 -4.37 -2.91 -4.45
N PRO A 129 -3.74 -2.14 -5.35
CA PRO A 129 -4.00 -0.71 -5.52
C PRO A 129 -5.47 -0.38 -5.78
N ASP A 130 -6.19 -1.21 -6.53
CA ASP A 130 -7.62 -1.03 -6.79
C ASP A 130 -8.46 -1.17 -5.51
N ASN A 131 -8.07 -2.08 -4.61
CA ASN A 131 -8.74 -2.23 -3.32
C ASN A 131 -8.46 -1.04 -2.41
N LEU A 132 -7.27 -0.45 -2.48
CA LEU A 132 -6.97 0.81 -1.78
C LEU A 132 -7.83 1.96 -2.31
N ASP A 133 -7.97 2.08 -3.64
CA ASP A 133 -8.84 3.09 -4.24
C ASP A 133 -10.30 2.89 -3.83
N ALA A 134 -10.78 1.64 -3.79
CA ALA A 134 -12.11 1.29 -3.32
C ALA A 134 -12.34 1.69 -1.86
N ILE A 135 -11.36 1.45 -0.96
CA ILE A 135 -11.41 1.91 0.44
C ILE A 135 -11.57 3.43 0.48
N ILE A 136 -10.67 4.18 -0.18
CA ILE A 136 -10.70 5.64 -0.19
C ILE A 136 -12.02 6.16 -0.78
N HIS A 137 -12.51 5.54 -1.85
CA HIS A 137 -13.75 5.94 -2.49
C HIS A 137 -14.98 5.66 -1.60
N ALA A 138 -15.01 4.54 -0.88
CA ALA A 138 -16.08 4.23 0.05
C ALA A 138 -16.21 5.30 1.14
N GLY A 139 -15.09 5.80 1.67
CA GLY A 139 -15.09 6.84 2.70
C GLY A 139 -15.47 8.24 2.20
N LYS A 140 -15.46 8.51 0.89
CA LYS A 140 -15.95 9.79 0.30
C LYS A 140 -17.47 9.95 0.38
N LYS A 141 -18.21 8.85 0.53
CA LYS A 141 -19.67 8.83 0.55
C LYS A 141 -20.27 9.22 1.90
N LEU A 142 -19.42 9.47 2.91
CA LEU A 142 -19.74 10.00 4.23
C LEU A 142 -19.29 11.46 4.34
#